data_AF-A0A395TCB3-F1
#
_entry.id   AF-A0A395TCB3-F1
#
_cell.length_a   1.000
_cell.length_b   1.000
_cell.length_c   1.000
_cell.angle_alpha   90.00
_cell.angle_beta   90.00
_cell.angle_gamma   90.00
#
_symmetry.space_group_name_H-M   'P 1'
#
loop_
_entity.id
_entity.type
_entity.pdbx_description
1 polymer ?
#
loop_
_entity_poly.entity_id
_entity_poly.type
_entity_poly.pdbx_seq_one_letter_code
_entity_poly.pdbx_strand_id
1 'polypeptide(L)' 'MFFEFFDWKIKLGIVLTVALALGSVVSFIYAWTAPVPTDAFSAVNKYLHYRWFAFFIVSTFSTGAITMKYHHKQLNRF' A
#
# COMPACT_ATOMS: atom_id res chain seq x y z
N MET A 1 19.68 -17.26 -19.52
CA MET A 1 19.82 -15.78 -19.50
C MET A 1 18.45 -15.14 -19.25
N PHE A 2 17.75 -15.53 -18.17
CA PHE A 2 16.35 -15.12 -17.91
C PHE A 2 16.23 -13.94 -16.92
N PHE A 3 17.35 -13.47 -16.37
CA PHE A 3 17.38 -12.48 -15.29
C PHE A 3 17.56 -11.02 -15.74
N GLU A 4 17.94 -10.78 -17.00
CA GLU A 4 18.14 -9.42 -17.54
C GLU A 4 16.84 -8.77 -18.06
N PHE A 5 15.78 -9.55 -18.33
CA PHE A 5 14.56 -9.03 -18.96
C PHE A 5 13.48 -8.50 -18.01
N PHE A 6 13.65 -8.61 -16.70
CA PHE A 6 12.66 -8.13 -15.74
C PHE A 6 13.09 -6.77 -15.17
N ASP A 7 12.60 -5.70 -15.83
CA ASP A 7 12.92 -4.29 -15.57
C ASP A 7 12.92 -3.95 -14.07
N TRP A 8 14.04 -3.42 -13.57
CA TRP A 8 14.24 -3.05 -12.17
C TRP A 8 13.13 -2.14 -11.64
N LYS A 9 12.55 -1.30 -12.50
CA LYS A 9 11.43 -0.41 -12.15
C LYS A 9 10.17 -1.18 -11.76
N ILE A 10 9.88 -2.30 -12.44
CA ILE A 10 8.74 -3.16 -12.13
C ILE A 10 8.98 -3.89 -10.81
N LYS A 11 10.21 -4.38 -10.57
CA LYS A 11 10.57 -5.00 -9.28
C LYS A 11 10.38 -4.03 -8.12
N LEU A 12 10.87 -2.79 -8.27
CA LEU A 12 10.72 -1.74 -7.27
C LEU A 12 9.23 -1.41 -7.04
N GLY A 13 8.44 -1.30 -8.11
CA GLY A 13 6.99 -1.09 -8.02
C GLY A 13 6.26 -2.22 -7.27
N ILE A 14 6.61 -3.48 -7.52
CA ILE A 14 6.06 -4.65 -6.81
C ILE A 14 6.46 -4.60 -5.33
N VAL A 15 7.75 -4.41 -5.02
CA VAL A 15 8.24 -4.34 -3.63
C VAL A 15 7.54 -3.21 -2.87
N LEU A 16 7.40 -2.04 -3.48
CA LEU A 16 6.71 -0.90 -2.86
C LEU A 16 5.23 -1.20 -2.63
N THR A 17 4.56 -1.84 -3.60
CA THR A 17 3.16 -2.25 -3.47
C THR A 17 2.97 -3.24 -2.32
N VAL A 18 3.86 -4.24 -2.19
CA VAL A 18 3.82 -5.21 -1.10
C VAL A 18 4.10 -4.55 0.26
N ALA A 19 5.07 -3.64 0.33
CA ALA A 19 5.37 -2.90 1.55
C ALA A 19 4.18 -2.03 2.01
N LEU A 20 3.52 -1.34 1.08
CA LEU A 20 2.31 -0.56 1.35
C LEU A 20 1.14 -1.47 1.78
N ALA A 21 0.98 -2.64 1.16
CA ALA A 21 -0.04 -3.61 1.52
C ALA A 21 0.16 -4.11 2.97
N LEU A 22 1.38 -4.48 3.33
CA LEU A 22 1.73 -4.86 4.70
C LEU A 22 1.50 -3.70 5.68
N GLY A 23 1.89 -2.48 5.29
CA GLY A 23 1.59 -1.27 6.07
C GLY A 23 0.10 -1.05 6.31
N SER A 24 -0.74 -1.35 5.32
CA SER A 24 -2.20 -1.26 5.47
C SER A 24 -2.73 -2.28 6.48
N VAL A 25 -2.25 -3.53 6.45
CA VAL A 25 -2.65 -4.55 7.43
C VAL A 25 -2.21 -4.16 8.85
N VAL A 26 -0.95 -3.74 9.02
CA VAL A 26 -0.43 -3.34 10.33
C VAL A 26 -1.17 -2.13 10.89
N SER A 27 -1.38 -1.10 10.06
CA SER A 27 -2.13 0.10 10.47
C SER A 27 -3.60 -0.20 10.79
N PHE A 28 -4.23 -1.13 10.07
CA PHE A 28 -5.58 -1.60 10.38
C PHE A 28 -5.63 -2.30 11.74
N ILE A 29 -4.73 -3.26 11.99
CA ILE A 29 -4.66 -3.97 13.28
C ILE A 29 -4.46 -2.97 14.43
N TYR A 30 -3.57 -1.99 14.25
CA TYR A 30 -3.34 -0.95 15.25
C TYR A 30 -4.60 -0.10 15.50
N ALA A 31 -5.29 0.33 14.45
CA ALA A 31 -6.53 1.11 14.57
C ALA A 31 -7.69 0.29 15.17
N TRP A 32 -7.74 -1.01 14.86
CA TRP A 32 -8.77 -1.94 15.32
C TRP A 32 -8.62 -2.31 16.80
N THR A 33 -7.37 -2.53 17.24
CA THR A 33 -7.03 -2.86 18.63
C THR A 33 -7.03 -1.65 19.57
N ALA A 34 -7.15 -0.43 19.02
CA ALA A 34 -7.24 0.78 19.83
C ALA A 34 -8.49 0.78 20.72
N PRO A 35 -8.38 1.20 21.99
CA PRO A 35 -9.47 1.18 22.97
C PRO A 35 -10.69 1.99 22.51
N VAL A 36 -11.84 1.70 23.12
CA VAL A 36 -13.07 2.45 22.87
C VAL A 36 -12.87 3.89 23.35
N PRO A 37 -13.12 4.91 22.51
CA PRO A 37 -12.88 6.28 22.91
C PRO A 37 -13.84 6.69 24.03
N THR A 38 -13.28 7.18 25.14
CA THR A 38 -14.02 7.76 26.27
C THR A 38 -14.14 9.28 26.16
N ASP A 39 -13.22 9.91 25.43
CA ASP A 39 -13.09 11.36 25.32
C ASP A 39 -12.95 11.81 23.85
N ALA A 40 -13.31 13.07 23.58
CA ALA A 40 -13.24 13.66 22.23
C ALA A 40 -11.84 13.55 21.61
N PHE A 41 -10.78 13.77 22.40
CA PHE A 41 -9.39 13.60 21.95
C PHE A 41 -9.07 12.14 21.57
N SER A 42 -9.58 11.17 22.33
CA SER A 42 -9.40 9.75 22.01
C SER A 42 -10.12 9.36 20.72
N ALA A 43 -11.29 9.96 20.45
CA ALA A 43 -12.04 9.72 19.22
C ALA A 43 -11.28 10.28 17.99
N VAL A 44 -10.71 11.48 18.11
CA VAL A 44 -9.84 12.08 17.08
C VAL A 44 -8.60 11.23 16.84
N ASN A 45 -7.96 10.75 17.90
CA ASN A 45 -6.77 9.90 17.77
C ASN A 45 -7.09 8.58 17.06
N LYS A 46 -8.22 7.94 17.41
CA LYS A 46 -8.70 6.72 16.72
C LYS A 46 -8.99 7.00 15.24
N TYR A 47 -9.62 8.13 14.93
CA TYR A 47 -9.84 8.54 13.54
C TYR A 47 -8.52 8.75 12.77
N LEU A 48 -7.51 9.38 13.39
CA LEU A 48 -6.18 9.54 12.79
C LEU A 48 -5.52 8.19 12.49
N HIS A 49 -5.69 7.17 13.33
CA HIS A 49 -5.20 5.83 13.04
C HIS A 49 -5.88 5.20 11.81
N TYR A 50 -7.20 5.34 11.69
CA TYR A 50 -7.92 4.89 10.48
C TYR A 50 -7.56 5.70 9.22
N ARG A 51 -7.18 6.98 9.37
CA ARG A 51 -6.66 7.78 8.25
C ARG A 51 -5.36 7.20 7.69
N TRP A 52 -4.46 6.71 8.54
CA TRP A 52 -3.23 6.06 8.07
C TRP A 52 -3.52 4.75 7.35
N PHE A 53 -4.47 3.96 7.85
CA PHE A 53 -4.95 2.78 7.14
C PHE A 53 -5.48 3.14 5.74
N ALA A 54 -6.33 4.16 5.65
CA ALA A 54 -6.87 4.65 4.38
C ALA A 54 -5.76 5.13 3.42
N PHE A 55 -4.72 5.79 3.95
CA PHE A 55 -3.55 6.18 3.15
C PHE A 55 -2.83 4.97 2.56
N PHE A 56 -2.44 3.99 3.40
CA PHE A 56 -1.70 2.82 2.94
C PHE A 56 -2.47 1.99 1.91
N ILE A 57 -3.77 1.78 2.12
CA ILE A 57 -4.57 0.97 1.20
C ILE A 57 -4.77 1.67 -0.16
N VAL A 58 -5.05 2.98 -0.16
CA VAL A 58 -5.19 3.76 -1.40
C VAL A 58 -3.86 3.83 -2.17
N SER A 59 -2.75 4.05 -1.46
CA SER A 59 -1.42 4.03 -2.06
C SER A 59 -1.08 2.67 -2.65
N THR A 60 -1.42 1.57 -1.97
CA THR A 60 -1.23 0.19 -2.49
C THR A 60 -1.92 0.01 -3.83
N PHE A 61 -3.20 0.36 -3.92
CA PHE A 61 -3.96 0.22 -5.18
C PHE A 61 -3.42 1.14 -6.28
N SER A 62 -3.07 2.38 -5.94
CA SER A 62 -2.51 3.35 -6.90
C SER A 62 -1.18 2.86 -7.48
N THR A 63 -0.22 2.48 -6.62
CA THR A 63 1.09 1.98 -7.03
C THR A 63 0.98 0.65 -7.77
N GLY A 64 0.12 -0.26 -7.32
CA GLY A 64 -0.15 -1.53 -7.99
C GLY A 64 -0.69 -1.33 -9.40
N ALA A 65 -1.65 -0.42 -9.59
CA ALA A 65 -2.23 -0.12 -10.89
C ALA A 65 -1.20 0.49 -11.86
N ILE A 66 -0.36 1.42 -11.39
CA ILE A 66 0.71 2.02 -12.20
C ILE A 66 1.73 0.95 -12.61
N THR A 67 2.13 0.10 -11.67
CA THR A 67 3.10 -0.99 -11.91
C THR A 67 2.55 -1.98 -12.94
N MET A 68 1.28 -2.35 -12.83
CA MET A 68 0.61 -3.26 -13.77
C MET A 68 0.47 -2.63 -15.16
N LYS A 69 0.10 -1.36 -15.25
CA LYS A 69 0.04 -0.62 -16.52
C LYS A 69 1.42 -0.52 -17.18
N TYR A 70 2.47 -0.29 -16.40
CA TYR A 70 3.84 -0.23 -16.90
C TYR A 70 4.30 -1.60 -17.42
N HIS A 71 4.01 -2.67 -16.67
CA HIS A 71 4.31 -4.03 -17.08
C HIS A 71 3.58 -4.43 -18.37
N HIS A 72 2.28 -4.14 -18.46
CA HIS A 72 1.49 -4.43 -19.66
C HIS A 72 2.01 -3.66 -20.89
N LYS A 73 2.42 -2.40 -20.71
CA LYS A 73 3.03 -1.60 -21.80
C LYS A 73 4.37 -2.17 -22.26
N GLN A 74 5.15 -2.78 -21.37
CA GLN A 74 6.40 -3.44 -21.76
C GLN A 74 6.14 -4.72 -22.53
N LEU A 75 5.16 -5.52 -22.10
CA LEU A 75 4.77 -6.74 -22.82
C LEU A 75 4.29 -6.45 -24.25
N ASN A 76 3.47 -5.42 -24.45
CA ASN A 76 2.95 -5.05 -25.78
C ASN A 76 3.97 -4.30 -26.67
N ARG A 77 5.20 -4.07 -26.20
CA ARG A 77 6.27 -3.42 -26.97
C ARG A 77 7.19 -4.44 -27.66
N PHE A 78 7.12 -5.70 -27.26
CA PHE A 78 7.75 -6.83 -27.93
C PHE A 78 6.72 -7.55 -28.81
#